data_AF-A0A1H6ZZB4-F1
#
_entry.id   AF-A0A1H6ZZB4-F1
#
_cell.length_a   1.000
_cell.length_b   1.000
_cell.length_c   1.000
_cell.angle_alpha   90.00
_cell.angle_beta   90.00
_cell.angle_gamma   90.00
#
_symmetry.space_group_name_H-M   'P 1'
#
loop_
_entity.id
_entity.type
_entity.pdbx_description
1 polymer ?
#
loop_
_entity_poly.entity_id
_entity_poly.type
_entity_poly.pdbx_seq_one_letter_code
_entity_poly.pdbx_strand_id
1 'polypeptide(L)'
;MAESSNFAFLKEHDPVFFQLASTAERVFASDPNTTLIKLRQLGEALAQDLAVRAGLEFDASTAQADLLFRLSREIQLDGNIRNLFHTLRIEGNKATHGFRTQHREALDGLKVARALAIWYHQSFGKAGSAFKPSPFVTPTDPSAPLRELQEQIEQLGVELGDSRQQLESNQQMAELLAREKEEYASLAGQMDEEACTYEQLALEHEAALARTRAEFEARLQALHKQLESQPQAAQQVMHKTQQASSQFDLNEDLTRILIDQQLNDAGWEADSLDLTWRKGARPEKGKNKAIAEWPTSKPGEAADYVLFAGLTPVAIVEAKRKRINIADRIPQAERYARQFVLQGELQPAWLLSGEGDGWADGQGGQFRVPFAFACNGRPYIKQLAEQSGIWFRDLRSPANLRRPLQDFHTPEGLLDLLRRSRAEAEARAFSLKNGSPVAWRLPRIEVSDWLSQP
;
A
#
# COMPACT_ATOMS: atom_id res chain seq x y z
N MET A 1 7.95 19.37 -27.91
CA MET A 1 6.50 19.64 -27.71
C MET A 1 6.33 20.01 -26.25
N ALA A 2 5.68 21.12 -25.91
CA ALA A 2 5.54 21.52 -24.51
C ALA A 2 4.63 20.51 -23.80
N GLU A 3 5.23 19.57 -23.07
CA GLU A 3 4.50 18.59 -22.27
C GLU A 3 3.67 19.33 -21.22
N SER A 4 2.35 19.25 -21.36
CA SER A 4 1.45 19.76 -20.34
C SER A 4 1.58 18.89 -19.09
N SER A 5 2.17 19.45 -18.03
CA SER A 5 2.24 18.83 -16.70
C SER A 5 0.90 18.23 -16.28
N ASN A 6 0.91 17.03 -15.67
CA ASN A 6 -0.30 16.38 -15.16
C ASN A 6 -1.00 17.19 -14.05
N PHE A 7 -0.32 18.21 -13.52
CA PHE A 7 -0.75 19.05 -12.40
C PHE A 7 -0.97 20.51 -12.79
N ALA A 8 -1.03 20.84 -14.08
CA ALA A 8 -1.17 22.22 -14.56
C ALA A 8 -2.37 22.98 -13.95
N PHE A 9 -3.44 22.28 -13.56
CA PHE A 9 -4.62 22.85 -12.89
C PHE A 9 -4.34 23.38 -11.47
N LEU A 10 -3.20 23.03 -10.85
CA LEU A 10 -2.80 23.54 -9.54
C LEU A 10 -2.34 25.00 -9.57
N LYS A 11 -2.10 25.59 -10.75
CA LYS A 11 -1.75 27.01 -10.90
C LYS A 11 -2.81 27.98 -10.38
N GLU A 12 -4.03 27.51 -10.18
CA GLU A 12 -5.11 28.30 -9.59
C GLU A 12 -5.00 28.43 -8.06
N HIS A 13 -4.24 27.52 -7.43
CA HIS A 13 -4.06 27.43 -6.00
C HIS A 13 -2.71 28.04 -5.58
N ASP A 14 -2.23 27.69 -4.39
CA ASP A 14 -0.93 28.15 -3.92
C ASP A 14 0.19 27.72 -4.91
N PRO A 15 1.07 28.65 -5.33
CA PRO A 15 2.22 28.36 -6.19
C PRO A 15 3.06 27.16 -5.76
N VAL A 16 3.19 26.91 -4.46
CA VAL A 16 3.97 25.79 -3.89
C VAL A 16 3.41 24.44 -4.36
N PHE A 17 2.09 24.30 -4.52
CA PHE A 17 1.50 23.04 -4.95
C PHE A 17 1.94 22.69 -6.38
N PHE A 18 1.86 23.65 -7.30
CA PHE A 18 2.31 23.43 -8.68
C PHE A 18 3.82 23.26 -8.77
N GLN A 19 4.60 24.01 -7.97
CA GLN A 19 6.06 23.85 -7.91
C GLN A 19 6.45 22.44 -7.46
N LEU A 20 5.95 21.97 -6.31
CA LEU A 20 6.24 20.64 -5.79
C LEU A 20 5.85 19.53 -6.78
N ALA A 21 4.65 19.63 -7.36
CA ALA A 21 4.16 18.64 -8.31
C ALA A 21 4.95 18.64 -9.62
N SER A 22 5.26 19.81 -10.18
CA SER A 22 6.04 19.90 -11.43
C SER A 22 7.50 19.51 -11.24
N THR A 23 8.09 19.79 -10.08
CA THR A 23 9.42 19.28 -9.73
C THR A 23 9.40 17.76 -9.63
N ALA A 24 8.40 17.17 -8.96
CA ALA A 24 8.25 15.72 -8.87
C ALA A 24 8.16 15.06 -10.26
N GLU A 25 7.38 15.63 -11.19
CA GLU A 25 7.31 15.11 -12.57
C GLU A 25 8.63 15.21 -13.32
N ARG A 26 9.36 16.32 -13.17
CA ARG A 26 10.64 16.53 -13.86
C ARG A 26 11.73 15.59 -13.38
N VAL A 27 11.78 15.36 -12.07
CA VAL A 27 12.82 14.51 -11.45
C VAL A 27 12.43 13.04 -11.43
N PHE A 28 11.19 12.66 -11.78
CA PHE A 28 10.75 11.27 -11.91
C PHE A 28 11.73 10.38 -12.69
N ALA A 29 12.23 10.96 -13.78
CA ALA A 29 13.10 10.33 -14.74
C ALA A 29 14.53 10.15 -14.21
N SER A 30 15.07 11.13 -13.49
CA SER A 30 16.46 11.15 -13.00
C SER A 30 16.61 10.61 -11.58
N ASP A 31 15.60 10.80 -10.73
CA ASP A 31 15.62 10.49 -9.30
C ASP A 31 14.20 10.16 -8.77
N PRO A 32 13.81 8.88 -8.77
CA PRO A 32 12.57 8.38 -8.19
C PRO A 32 12.42 8.70 -6.70
N ASN A 33 13.54 8.77 -5.96
CA ASN A 33 13.51 9.03 -4.53
C ASN A 33 13.06 10.47 -4.26
N THR A 34 13.76 11.42 -4.89
CA THR A 34 13.37 12.84 -4.81
C THR A 34 11.94 13.04 -5.29
N THR A 35 11.48 12.29 -6.28
CA THR A 35 10.08 12.32 -6.72
C THR A 35 9.12 12.00 -5.58
N LEU A 36 9.30 10.87 -4.90
CA LEU A 36 8.45 10.48 -3.77
C LEU A 36 8.52 11.48 -2.61
N ILE A 37 9.71 12.02 -2.31
CA ILE A 37 9.88 13.07 -1.30
C ILE A 37 9.07 14.31 -1.68
N LYS A 38 9.13 14.76 -2.94
CA LYS A 38 8.38 15.93 -3.43
C LYS A 38 6.87 15.69 -3.43
N LEU A 39 6.41 14.49 -3.76
CA LEU A 39 4.99 14.12 -3.71
C LEU A 39 4.45 14.04 -2.27
N ARG A 40 5.28 13.57 -1.33
CA ARG A 40 4.96 13.66 0.09
C ARG A 40 4.86 15.11 0.56
N GLN A 41 5.83 15.96 0.20
CA GLN A 41 5.78 17.40 0.52
C GLN A 41 4.52 18.05 -0.05
N LEU A 42 4.09 17.66 -1.26
CA LEU A 42 2.82 18.11 -1.83
C LEU A 42 1.63 17.66 -0.97
N GLY A 43 1.60 16.39 -0.55
CA GLY A 43 0.56 15.89 0.37
C GLY A 43 0.55 16.61 1.72
N GLU A 44 1.70 16.93 2.30
CA GLU A 44 1.81 17.72 3.53
C GLU A 44 1.26 19.14 3.32
N ALA A 45 1.66 19.82 2.25
CA ALA A 45 1.21 21.17 1.94
C ALA A 45 -0.32 21.24 1.71
N LEU A 46 -0.90 20.27 0.99
CA LEU A 46 -2.34 20.16 0.80
C LEU A 46 -3.09 19.92 2.12
N ALA A 47 -2.54 19.09 3.02
CA ALA A 47 -3.14 18.84 4.33
C ALA A 47 -3.08 20.09 5.24
N GLN A 48 -1.98 20.84 5.22
CA GLN A 48 -1.80 22.07 5.98
C GLN A 48 -2.75 23.18 5.52
N ASP A 49 -2.86 23.41 4.20
CA ASP A 49 -3.84 24.35 3.67
C ASP A 49 -5.28 23.93 4.04
N LEU A 50 -5.62 22.64 3.89
CA LEU A 50 -6.93 22.12 4.27
C LEU A 50 -7.23 22.33 5.77
N ALA A 51 -6.22 22.15 6.63
CA ALA A 51 -6.35 22.38 8.07
C ALA A 51 -6.62 23.85 8.37
N VAL A 52 -5.89 24.79 7.75
CA VAL A 52 -6.18 26.22 7.87
C VAL A 52 -7.59 26.55 7.39
N ARG A 53 -8.01 25.98 6.25
CA ARG A 53 -9.38 26.17 5.74
C ARG A 53 -10.44 25.68 6.72
N ALA A 54 -10.17 24.55 7.37
CA ALA A 54 -11.03 23.95 8.38
C ALA A 54 -10.98 24.68 9.74
N GLY A 55 -10.15 25.70 9.90
CA GLY A 55 -9.98 26.41 11.18
C GLY A 55 -9.19 25.61 12.23
N LEU A 56 -8.40 24.63 11.80
CA LEU A 56 -7.57 23.83 12.70
C LEU A 56 -6.22 24.50 12.93
N GLU A 57 -5.83 24.59 14.20
CA GLU A 57 -4.50 25.02 14.59
C GLU A 57 -3.51 23.84 14.56
N PHE A 58 -2.32 24.12 14.05
CA PHE A 58 -1.18 23.22 14.04
C PHE A 58 0.11 24.05 14.08
N ASP A 59 1.19 23.40 14.50
CA ASP A 59 2.52 23.99 14.56
C ASP A 59 3.54 23.10 13.85
N ALA A 60 4.81 23.52 13.83
CA ALA A 60 5.90 22.78 13.22
C ALA A 60 6.20 21.42 13.91
N SER A 61 5.72 21.21 15.15
CA SER A 61 5.88 19.96 15.88
C SER A 61 4.76 18.95 15.61
N THR A 62 3.66 19.41 15.00
CA THR A 62 2.49 18.59 14.72
C THR A 62 2.82 17.58 13.63
N ALA A 63 2.85 16.30 13.97
CA ALA A 63 3.08 15.23 13.01
C ALA A 63 1.97 15.21 11.94
N GLN A 64 2.33 14.90 10.69
CA GLN A 64 1.35 14.82 9.60
C GLN A 64 0.22 13.82 9.90
N ALA A 65 0.54 12.70 10.55
CA ALA A 65 -0.47 11.70 10.94
C ALA A 65 -1.51 12.28 11.92
N ASP A 66 -1.05 13.10 12.87
CA ASP A 66 -1.93 13.75 13.85
C ASP A 66 -2.79 14.83 13.18
N LEU A 67 -2.21 15.59 12.24
CA LEU A 67 -2.94 16.58 11.46
C LEU A 67 -4.07 15.94 10.65
N LEU A 68 -3.77 14.83 9.96
CA LEU A 68 -4.76 14.06 9.20
C LEU A 68 -5.85 13.45 10.10
N PHE A 69 -5.48 13.01 11.32
CA PHE A 69 -6.44 12.53 12.31
C PHE A 69 -7.39 13.64 12.77
N ARG A 70 -6.86 14.83 13.08
CA ARG A 70 -7.67 16.01 13.45
C ARG A 70 -8.59 16.43 12.31
N LEU A 71 -8.08 16.52 11.08
CA LEU A 71 -8.87 16.77 9.87
C LEU A 71 -10.01 15.77 9.70
N SER A 72 -9.73 14.48 9.90
CA SER A 72 -10.75 13.42 9.79
C SER A 72 -11.90 13.63 10.78
N ARG A 73 -11.61 14.15 11.97
CA ARG A 73 -12.62 14.43 13.00
C ARG A 73 -13.42 15.70 12.71
N GLU A 74 -12.74 16.76 12.28
CA GLU A 74 -13.34 18.09 12.13
C GLU A 74 -14.22 18.19 10.87
N ILE A 75 -13.71 17.75 9.73
CA ILE A 75 -14.39 17.90 8.43
C ILE A 75 -14.95 16.59 7.88
N GLN A 76 -14.97 15.52 8.69
CA GLN A 76 -15.41 14.18 8.28
C GLN A 76 -14.74 13.74 6.98
N LEU A 77 -13.41 13.90 6.91
CA LEU A 77 -12.63 13.63 5.69
C LEU A 77 -12.90 12.22 5.18
N ASP A 78 -13.22 12.10 3.88
CA ASP A 78 -13.52 10.82 3.25
C ASP A 78 -12.36 9.83 3.40
N GLY A 79 -12.71 8.57 3.69
CA GLY A 79 -11.73 7.54 3.94
C GLY A 79 -10.80 7.27 2.76
N ASN A 80 -11.28 7.34 1.51
CA ASN A 80 -10.42 7.10 0.34
C ASN A 80 -9.35 8.18 0.25
N ILE A 81 -9.73 9.44 0.48
CA ILE A 81 -8.80 10.58 0.47
C ILE A 81 -7.77 10.45 1.59
N ARG A 82 -8.20 10.03 2.78
CA ARG A 82 -7.29 9.72 3.90
C ARG A 82 -6.28 8.64 3.53
N ASN A 83 -6.72 7.58 2.82
CA ASN A 83 -5.83 6.54 2.34
C ASN A 83 -4.80 7.08 1.33
N LEU A 84 -5.19 7.97 0.42
CA LEU A 84 -4.24 8.61 -0.52
C LEU A 84 -3.14 9.39 0.23
N PHE A 85 -3.52 10.19 1.24
CA PHE A 85 -2.55 10.90 2.08
C PHE A 85 -1.63 9.91 2.81
N HIS A 86 -2.18 8.84 3.37
CA HIS A 86 -1.40 7.81 4.08
C HIS A 86 -0.44 7.09 3.14
N THR A 87 -0.86 6.68 1.94
CA THR A 87 0.00 6.05 0.93
C THR A 87 1.17 6.96 0.56
N LEU A 88 0.94 8.26 0.25
CA LEU A 88 2.03 9.20 -0.05
C LEU A 88 2.99 9.39 1.13
N ARG A 89 2.46 9.40 2.36
CA ARG A 89 3.27 9.52 3.57
C ARG A 89 4.16 8.28 3.75
N ILE A 90 3.62 7.08 3.58
CA ILE A 90 4.38 5.83 3.73
C ILE A 90 5.46 5.73 2.65
N GLU A 91 5.09 5.92 1.39
CA GLU A 91 6.05 5.83 0.27
C GLU A 91 7.13 6.92 0.35
N GLY A 92 6.77 8.15 0.69
CA GLY A 92 7.75 9.22 0.90
C GLY A 92 8.68 8.98 2.11
N ASN A 93 8.21 8.35 3.19
CA ASN A 93 9.05 7.95 4.31
C ASN A 93 10.03 6.83 3.92
N LYS A 94 9.54 5.81 3.19
CA LYS A 94 10.40 4.75 2.65
C LYS A 94 11.49 5.33 1.76
N ALA A 95 11.15 6.28 0.90
CA ALA A 95 12.09 6.98 0.04
C ALA A 95 13.18 7.73 0.84
N THR A 96 12.78 8.41 1.92
CA THR A 96 13.72 9.14 2.78
C THR A 96 14.72 8.22 3.51
N HIS A 97 14.31 7.01 3.90
CA HIS A 97 15.13 6.09 4.70
C HIS A 97 15.74 4.92 3.91
N GLY A 98 15.23 4.62 2.71
CA GLY A 98 15.67 3.55 1.83
C GLY A 98 16.49 4.08 0.67
N PHE A 99 17.74 3.64 0.56
CA PHE A 99 18.65 4.01 -0.54
C PHE A 99 18.28 3.41 -1.92
N ARG A 100 17.13 2.74 -2.04
CA ARG A 100 16.64 2.13 -3.28
C ARG A 100 15.13 2.35 -3.40
N THR A 101 14.74 3.33 -4.19
CA THR A 101 13.35 3.52 -4.66
C THR A 101 13.27 3.18 -6.13
N GLN A 102 12.26 2.43 -6.54
CA GLN A 102 12.09 2.06 -7.94
C GLN A 102 11.26 3.13 -8.69
N HIS A 103 11.51 3.32 -9.99
CA HIS A 103 10.71 4.23 -10.84
C HIS A 103 9.21 3.95 -10.76
N ARG A 104 8.85 2.70 -10.47
CA ARG A 104 7.46 2.31 -10.29
C ARG A 104 6.82 2.87 -9.02
N GLU A 105 7.48 2.78 -7.87
CA GLU A 105 6.95 3.35 -6.62
C GLU A 105 6.73 4.86 -6.80
N ALA A 106 7.67 5.53 -7.46
CA ALA A 106 7.52 6.94 -7.85
C ALA A 106 6.34 7.17 -8.82
N LEU A 107 6.08 6.24 -9.75
CA LEU A 107 4.96 6.34 -10.69
C LEU A 107 3.61 6.14 -9.99
N ASP A 108 3.51 5.16 -9.10
CA ASP A 108 2.33 4.91 -8.28
C ASP A 108 2.10 6.11 -7.33
N GLY A 109 3.17 6.65 -6.76
CA GLY A 109 3.16 7.93 -6.04
C GLY A 109 2.60 9.07 -6.89
N LEU A 110 3.04 9.23 -8.14
CA LEU A 110 2.52 10.27 -9.05
C LEU A 110 1.02 10.09 -9.30
N LYS A 111 0.56 8.85 -9.53
CA LYS A 111 -0.87 8.55 -9.72
C LYS A 111 -1.69 8.89 -8.47
N VAL A 112 -1.20 8.52 -7.28
CA VAL A 112 -1.85 8.81 -5.99
C VAL A 112 -1.90 10.32 -5.72
N ALA A 113 -0.77 11.01 -5.87
CA ALA A 113 -0.67 12.46 -5.69
C ALA A 113 -1.55 13.23 -6.66
N ARG A 114 -1.65 12.75 -7.90
CA ARG A 114 -2.56 13.34 -8.89
C ARG A 114 -4.02 13.14 -8.52
N ALA A 115 -4.42 11.95 -8.09
CA ALA A 115 -5.78 11.70 -7.64
C ALA A 115 -6.16 12.62 -6.47
N LEU A 116 -5.24 12.78 -5.52
CA LEU A 116 -5.39 13.70 -4.38
C LEU A 116 -5.48 15.16 -4.82
N ALA A 117 -4.61 15.60 -5.74
CA ALA A 117 -4.60 16.96 -6.28
C ALA A 117 -5.89 17.28 -7.06
N ILE A 118 -6.43 16.32 -7.82
CA ILE A 118 -7.70 16.47 -8.53
C ILE A 118 -8.85 16.65 -7.53
N TRP A 119 -8.92 15.80 -6.50
CA TRP A 119 -9.94 15.92 -5.46
C TRP A 119 -9.86 17.29 -4.75
N TYR A 120 -8.66 17.74 -4.42
CA TYR A 120 -8.46 19.05 -3.80
C TYR A 120 -8.90 20.18 -4.73
N HIS A 121 -8.53 20.12 -6.01
CA HIS A 121 -8.94 21.12 -7.00
C HIS A 121 -10.46 21.12 -7.23
N GLN A 122 -11.12 19.96 -7.22
CA GLN A 122 -12.58 19.87 -7.30
C GLN A 122 -13.28 20.41 -6.04
N SER A 123 -12.60 20.40 -4.89
CA SER A 123 -13.10 20.96 -3.63
C SER A 123 -13.01 22.49 -3.58
N PHE A 124 -11.89 23.07 -4.04
CA PHE A 124 -11.60 24.49 -3.82
C PHE A 124 -11.38 25.34 -5.08
N GLY A 125 -11.24 24.73 -6.25
CA GLY A 125 -11.07 25.44 -7.51
C GLY A 125 -12.37 26.08 -8.00
N LYS A 126 -12.25 27.08 -8.88
CA LYS A 126 -13.35 27.85 -9.47
C LYS A 126 -14.37 26.97 -10.20
N ALA A 127 -13.88 25.96 -10.92
CA ALA A 127 -14.72 25.02 -11.64
C ALA A 127 -15.38 23.97 -10.73
N GLY A 128 -14.88 23.80 -9.50
CA GLY A 128 -15.39 22.85 -8.51
C GLY A 128 -15.62 21.46 -9.09
N SER A 129 -16.79 20.88 -8.81
CA SER A 129 -17.20 19.56 -9.30
C SER A 129 -17.40 19.46 -10.82
N ALA A 130 -17.48 20.59 -11.55
CA ALA A 130 -17.59 20.56 -13.01
C ALA A 130 -16.22 20.34 -13.68
N PHE A 131 -15.11 20.41 -12.93
CA PHE A 131 -13.78 20.14 -13.46
C PHE A 131 -13.62 18.68 -13.88
N LYS A 132 -13.22 18.49 -15.14
CA LYS A 132 -12.87 17.18 -15.70
C LYS A 132 -11.36 17.10 -15.91
N PRO A 133 -10.65 16.23 -15.18
CA PRO A 133 -9.23 16.06 -15.37
C PRO A 133 -8.92 15.42 -16.71
N SER A 134 -7.82 15.82 -17.34
CA SER A 134 -7.26 15.12 -18.51
C SER A 134 -6.85 13.68 -18.13
N PRO A 135 -6.62 12.78 -19.10
CA PRO A 135 -5.96 11.50 -18.83
C PRO A 135 -4.58 11.71 -18.19
N PHE A 136 -4.15 10.77 -17.36
CA PHE A 136 -2.78 10.77 -16.85
C PHE A 136 -1.81 10.46 -17.99
N VAL A 137 -0.78 11.29 -18.13
CA VAL A 137 0.31 11.08 -19.07
C VAL A 137 1.51 10.59 -18.27
N THR A 138 1.91 9.35 -18.52
CA THR A 138 3.09 8.74 -17.89
C THR A 138 4.34 9.51 -18.33
N PRO A 139 5.11 10.11 -17.40
CA PRO A 139 6.41 10.68 -17.74
C PRO A 139 7.32 9.57 -18.28
N THR A 140 8.13 9.87 -19.29
CA THR A 140 9.05 8.89 -19.90
C THR A 140 10.08 8.43 -18.88
N ASP A 141 10.26 7.11 -18.75
CA ASP A 141 11.31 6.49 -17.95
C ASP A 141 12.61 6.47 -18.76
N PRO A 142 13.60 7.35 -18.48
CA PRO A 142 14.86 7.37 -19.21
C PRO A 142 15.80 6.26 -18.77
N SER A 143 15.49 5.54 -17.68
CA SER A 143 16.30 4.44 -17.16
C SER A 143 15.97 3.10 -17.80
N ALA A 144 14.84 2.99 -18.52
CA ALA A 144 14.46 1.75 -19.20
C ALA A 144 15.52 1.29 -20.22
N PRO A 145 16.07 2.16 -21.10
CA PRO A 145 17.18 1.79 -21.97
C PRO A 145 18.50 1.54 -21.21
N LEU A 146 18.72 2.27 -20.11
CA LEU A 146 19.96 2.15 -19.32
C LEU A 146 20.01 0.83 -18.53
N ARG A 147 18.86 0.33 -18.05
CA ARG A 147 18.74 -0.98 -17.41
C ARG A 147 19.00 -2.12 -18.39
N GLU A 148 18.41 -2.06 -19.59
CA GLU A 148 18.69 -3.03 -20.65
C GLU A 148 20.18 -3.04 -21.03
N LEU A 149 20.83 -1.86 -21.02
CA LEU A 149 22.25 -1.74 -21.30
C LEU A 149 23.13 -2.26 -20.14
N GLN A 150 22.73 -2.05 -18.89
CA GLN A 150 23.43 -2.57 -17.71
C GLN A 150 23.38 -4.10 -17.64
N GLU A 151 22.25 -4.72 -17.96
CA GLU A 151 22.13 -6.18 -18.07
C GLU A 151 23.03 -6.74 -19.19
N GLN A 152 23.17 -6.03 -20.31
CA GLN A 152 24.09 -6.40 -21.40
C GLN A 152 25.57 -6.24 -21.01
N ILE A 153 25.93 -5.18 -20.28
CA ILE A 153 27.28 -4.95 -19.77
C ILE A 153 27.67 -6.02 -18.74
N GLU A 154 26.74 -6.43 -17.87
CA GLU A 154 26.97 -7.50 -16.91
C GLU A 154 27.15 -8.86 -17.60
N GLN A 155 26.36 -9.14 -18.65
CA GLN A 155 26.54 -10.31 -19.52
C GLN A 155 27.89 -10.31 -20.25
N LEU A 156 28.31 -9.18 -20.82
CA LEU A 156 29.58 -9.02 -21.54
C LEU A 156 30.80 -8.98 -20.59
N GLY A 157 30.62 -8.51 -19.36
CA GLY A 157 31.63 -8.49 -18.31
C GLY A 157 31.99 -9.89 -17.81
N VAL A 158 31.01 -10.79 -17.76
CA VAL A 158 31.22 -12.23 -17.50
C VAL A 158 32.03 -12.89 -18.62
N GLU A 159 31.85 -12.48 -19.88
CA GLU A 159 32.64 -12.99 -21.03
C GLU A 159 34.08 -12.43 -21.10
N LEU A 160 34.30 -11.18 -20.69
CA LEU A 160 35.62 -10.53 -20.73
C LEU A 160 36.52 -10.90 -19.54
N GLY A 161 35.94 -11.40 -18.45
CA GLY A 161 36.66 -11.88 -17.26
C GLY A 161 37.57 -13.09 -17.53
N ASP A 162 37.29 -13.87 -18.58
CA ASP A 162 38.03 -15.08 -18.94
C ASP A 162 39.31 -14.82 -19.77
N SER A 163 39.59 -13.57 -20.21
CA SER A 163 40.59 -13.32 -21.27
C SER A 163 41.75 -12.36 -20.91
N ARG A 164 41.96 -12.02 -19.63
CA ARG A 164 42.99 -11.04 -19.25
C ARG A 164 43.88 -11.48 -18.09
N GLN A 165 44.62 -12.57 -18.31
CA GLN A 165 45.66 -13.03 -17.40
C GLN A 165 47.00 -13.19 -18.14
N GLN A 166 47.69 -12.08 -18.43
CA GLN A 166 49.13 -12.06 -18.76
C GLN A 166 49.70 -10.63 -18.58
N LEU A 167 50.43 -10.42 -17.48
CA LEU A 167 51.06 -9.16 -17.05
C LEU A 167 52.53 -9.15 -17.44
N GLU A 168 52.99 -8.09 -18.13
CA GLU A 168 54.41 -7.80 -18.38
C GLU A 168 54.96 -6.70 -17.44
N SER A 169 56.12 -7.04 -16.88
CA SER A 169 57.30 -6.23 -16.53
C SER A 169 57.23 -5.00 -15.61
N ASN A 170 57.89 -5.20 -14.46
CA ASN A 170 58.11 -4.34 -13.29
C ASN A 170 58.76 -2.95 -13.55
N GLN A 171 59.23 -2.62 -14.76
CA GLN A 171 59.73 -1.27 -15.09
C GLN A 171 58.61 -0.30 -15.47
N GLN A 172 57.55 -0.81 -16.11
CA GLN A 172 56.32 -0.03 -16.29
C GLN A 172 55.68 0.31 -14.95
N MET A 173 55.84 -0.53 -13.92
CA MET A 173 55.30 -0.30 -12.57
C MET A 173 55.80 1.01 -11.93
N ALA A 174 57.09 1.36 -12.12
CA ALA A 174 57.66 2.58 -11.54
C ALA A 174 57.22 3.85 -12.27
N GLU A 175 57.08 3.81 -13.61
CA GLU A 175 56.49 4.90 -14.40
C GLU A 175 54.99 5.04 -14.12
N LEU A 176 54.27 3.93 -13.94
CA LEU A 176 52.86 3.92 -13.56
C LEU A 176 52.65 4.52 -12.17
N LEU A 177 53.50 4.22 -11.18
CA LEU A 177 53.44 4.84 -9.84
C LEU A 177 53.70 6.37 -9.87
N ALA A 178 54.54 6.85 -10.79
CA ALA A 178 54.79 8.27 -10.95
C ALA A 178 53.62 8.99 -11.64
N ARG A 179 53.07 8.39 -12.72
CA ARG A 179 51.84 8.88 -13.38
C ARG A 179 50.63 8.84 -12.45
N GLU A 180 50.48 7.78 -11.68
CA GLU A 180 49.44 7.60 -10.67
C GLU A 180 49.49 8.74 -9.64
N LYS A 181 50.67 9.09 -9.12
CA LYS A 181 50.82 10.22 -8.18
C LYS A 181 50.42 11.57 -8.78
N GLU A 182 50.77 11.81 -10.05
CA GLU A 182 50.46 13.06 -10.73
C GLU A 182 48.97 13.16 -11.10
N GLU A 183 48.36 12.05 -11.53
CA GLU A 183 46.93 11.91 -11.73
C GLU A 183 46.14 12.07 -10.41
N TYR A 184 46.62 11.48 -9.30
CA TYR A 184 46.02 11.68 -7.98
C TYR A 184 46.08 13.14 -7.53
N ALA A 185 47.18 13.84 -7.77
CA ALA A 185 47.31 15.25 -7.41
C ALA A 185 46.36 16.14 -8.24
N SER A 186 46.25 15.88 -9.54
CA SER A 186 45.30 16.55 -10.44
C SER A 186 43.85 16.27 -10.05
N LEU A 187 43.53 15.00 -9.75
CA LEU A 187 42.22 14.57 -9.30
C LEU A 187 41.85 15.19 -7.95
N ALA A 188 42.79 15.27 -7.00
CA ALA A 188 42.57 15.93 -5.72
C ALA A 188 42.24 17.42 -5.88
N GLY A 189 42.93 18.13 -6.79
CA GLY A 189 42.61 19.52 -7.11
C GLY A 189 41.22 19.68 -7.72
N GLN A 190 40.84 18.80 -8.65
CA GLN A 190 39.49 18.79 -9.24
C GLN A 190 38.41 18.47 -8.20
N MET A 191 38.68 17.53 -7.29
CA MET A 191 37.77 17.17 -6.20
C MET A 191 37.56 18.33 -5.21
N ASP A 192 38.59 19.11 -4.90
CA ASP A 192 38.47 20.28 -4.02
C ASP A 192 37.67 21.41 -4.69
N GLU A 193 37.90 21.66 -5.98
CA GLU A 193 37.11 22.63 -6.76
C GLU A 193 35.64 22.19 -6.86
N GLU A 194 35.39 20.92 -7.19
CA GLU A 194 34.04 20.34 -7.21
C GLU A 194 33.38 20.45 -5.84
N ALA A 195 34.06 20.10 -4.75
CA ALA A 195 33.53 20.19 -3.39
C ALA A 195 33.08 21.62 -3.03
N CYS A 196 33.89 22.63 -3.37
CA CYS A 196 33.52 24.03 -3.17
C CYS A 196 32.26 24.42 -3.96
N THR A 197 32.13 23.96 -5.20
CA THR A 197 30.93 24.24 -6.02
C THR A 197 29.69 23.52 -5.49
N TYR A 198 29.81 22.26 -5.05
CA TYR A 198 28.71 21.51 -4.45
C TYR A 198 28.26 22.13 -3.13
N GLU A 199 29.17 22.64 -2.31
CA GLU A 199 28.85 23.34 -1.07
C GLU A 199 28.05 24.62 -1.35
N GLN A 200 28.48 25.45 -2.30
CA GLN A 200 27.75 26.65 -2.70
C GLN A 200 26.35 26.30 -3.23
N LEU A 201 26.25 25.29 -4.10
CA LEU A 201 24.97 24.84 -4.65
C LEU A 201 24.02 24.32 -3.55
N ALA A 202 24.55 23.59 -2.57
CA ALA A 202 23.78 23.10 -1.43
C ALA A 202 23.23 24.25 -0.58
N LEU A 203 24.04 25.28 -0.30
CA LEU A 203 23.61 26.47 0.44
C LEU A 203 22.52 27.26 -0.32
N GLU A 204 22.67 27.42 -1.63
CA GLU A 204 21.65 28.07 -2.47
C GLU A 204 20.33 27.29 -2.46
N HIS A 205 20.40 25.96 -2.55
CA HIS A 205 19.23 25.09 -2.46
C HIS A 205 18.55 25.18 -1.10
N GLU A 206 19.31 25.18 0.00
CA GLU A 206 18.76 25.32 1.35
C GLU A 206 18.08 26.68 1.52
N ALA A 207 18.70 27.77 1.07
CA ALA A 207 18.13 29.11 1.10
C ALA A 207 16.84 29.21 0.27
N ALA A 208 16.80 28.60 -0.91
CA ALA A 208 15.59 28.56 -1.75
C ALA A 208 14.45 27.78 -1.09
N LEU A 209 14.75 26.65 -0.45
CA LEU A 209 13.77 25.86 0.30
C LEU A 209 13.24 26.63 1.52
N ALA A 210 14.12 27.27 2.28
CA ALA A 210 13.75 28.10 3.43
C ALA A 210 12.82 29.26 3.02
N ARG A 211 13.17 29.94 1.92
CA ARG A 211 12.33 31.01 1.36
C ARG A 211 10.94 30.50 0.96
N THR A 212 10.89 29.39 0.24
CA THR A 212 9.62 28.80 -0.22
C THR A 212 8.72 28.41 0.97
N ARG A 213 9.31 27.85 2.03
CA ARG A 213 8.60 27.52 3.28
C ARG A 213 8.06 28.76 3.97
N ALA A 214 8.88 29.80 4.14
CA ALA A 214 8.46 31.05 4.77
C ALA A 214 7.33 31.74 3.98
N GLU A 215 7.41 31.75 2.65
CA GLU A 215 6.34 32.29 1.79
C GLU A 215 5.03 31.50 1.93
N PHE A 216 5.12 30.17 2.05
CA PHE A 216 3.95 29.31 2.27
C PHE A 216 3.31 29.54 3.65
N GLU A 217 4.12 29.56 4.70
CA GLU A 217 3.65 29.83 6.07
C GLU A 217 2.98 31.20 6.19
N ALA A 218 3.56 32.23 5.57
CA ALA A 218 2.97 33.57 5.56
C ALA A 218 1.59 33.59 4.88
N ARG A 219 1.41 32.83 3.79
CA ARG A 219 0.10 32.70 3.12
C ARG A 219 -0.90 31.90 3.94
N LEU A 220 -0.47 30.83 4.60
CA LEU A 220 -1.31 30.07 5.53
C LEU A 220 -1.81 30.97 6.68
N GLN A 221 -0.93 31.80 7.26
CA GLN A 221 -1.33 32.77 8.29
C GLN A 221 -2.31 33.82 7.76
N ALA A 222 -2.09 34.32 6.55
CA ALA A 222 -3.01 35.27 5.91
C ALA A 222 -4.40 34.64 5.66
N LEU A 223 -4.42 33.39 5.18
CA LEU A 223 -5.65 32.62 4.97
C LEU A 223 -6.37 32.36 6.30
N HIS A 224 -5.63 32.00 7.35
CA HIS A 224 -6.19 31.79 8.68
C HIS A 224 -6.90 33.07 9.18
N LYS A 225 -6.23 34.22 9.15
CA LYS A 225 -6.82 35.52 9.54
C LYS A 225 -8.07 35.88 8.73
N GLN A 226 -8.08 35.56 7.43
CA GLN A 226 -9.25 35.80 6.59
C GLN A 226 -10.45 34.93 7.03
N LEU A 227 -10.19 33.68 7.44
CA LEU A 227 -11.21 32.71 7.83
C LEU A 227 -11.67 32.81 9.28
N GLU A 228 -10.85 33.36 10.20
CA GLU A 228 -11.27 33.68 11.58
C GLU A 228 -12.53 34.56 11.61
N SER A 229 -12.68 35.44 10.61
CA SER A 229 -13.87 36.29 10.46
C SER A 229 -15.12 35.56 9.93
N GLN A 230 -15.02 34.27 9.60
CA GLN A 230 -16.08 33.47 8.99
C GLN A 230 -16.49 32.29 9.90
N PRO A 231 -17.55 32.44 10.72
CA PRO A 231 -17.95 31.44 11.72
C PRO A 231 -18.44 30.10 11.14
N GLN A 232 -18.62 29.99 9.81
CA GLN A 232 -19.03 28.77 9.12
C GLN A 232 -17.95 28.18 8.20
N ALA A 233 -16.70 28.65 8.29
CA ALA A 233 -15.62 28.21 7.41
C ALA A 233 -15.43 26.67 7.41
N ALA A 234 -15.34 26.06 8.60
CA ALA A 234 -15.19 24.61 8.75
C ALA A 234 -16.35 23.82 8.10
N GLN A 235 -17.59 24.30 8.25
CA GLN A 235 -18.78 23.66 7.71
C GLN A 235 -18.87 23.79 6.19
N GLN A 236 -18.44 24.93 5.63
CA GLN A 236 -18.32 25.11 4.18
C GLN A 236 -17.23 24.22 3.58
N VAL A 237 -16.10 24.07 4.28
CA VAL A 237 -15.03 23.15 3.88
C VAL A 237 -15.54 21.72 3.87
N MET A 238 -16.20 21.28 4.95
CA MET A 238 -16.82 19.96 5.04
C MET A 238 -17.78 19.71 3.86
N HIS A 239 -18.65 20.67 3.51
CA HIS A 239 -19.57 20.49 2.39
C HIS A 239 -18.84 20.37 1.04
N LYS A 240 -17.82 21.21 0.80
CA LYS A 240 -17.02 21.17 -0.43
C LYS A 240 -16.25 19.88 -0.59
N THR A 241 -15.60 19.41 0.48
CA THR A 241 -14.84 18.15 0.49
C THR A 241 -15.76 16.95 0.31
N GLN A 242 -16.93 16.93 0.97
CA GLN A 242 -17.93 15.86 0.79
C GLN A 242 -18.47 15.82 -0.64
N GLN A 243 -18.76 16.97 -1.24
CA GLN A 243 -19.22 17.05 -2.63
C GLN A 243 -18.17 16.48 -3.59
N ALA A 244 -16.90 16.87 -3.44
CA ALA A 244 -15.81 16.34 -4.26
C ALA A 244 -15.60 14.83 -4.03
N SER A 245 -15.61 14.39 -2.78
CA SER A 245 -15.47 12.95 -2.43
C SER A 245 -16.61 12.10 -2.97
N SER A 246 -17.84 12.63 -3.06
CA SER A 246 -18.97 11.89 -3.61
C SER A 246 -18.78 11.49 -5.09
N GLN A 247 -18.06 12.32 -5.83
CA GLN A 247 -17.73 12.14 -7.25
C GLN A 247 -16.38 11.44 -7.48
N PHE A 248 -15.60 11.26 -6.40
CA PHE A 248 -14.32 10.59 -6.46
C PHE A 248 -14.53 9.08 -6.59
N ASP A 249 -14.09 8.52 -7.72
CA ASP A 249 -14.07 7.09 -7.96
C ASP A 249 -12.65 6.61 -8.29
N LEU A 250 -12.23 5.57 -7.58
CA LEU A 250 -10.95 4.90 -7.81
C LEU A 250 -10.99 4.17 -9.15
N ASN A 251 -9.98 4.40 -10.00
CA ASN A 251 -9.76 3.58 -11.18
C ASN A 251 -9.13 2.23 -10.79
N GLU A 252 -8.94 1.34 -11.77
CA GLU A 252 -8.34 0.02 -11.53
C GLU A 252 -6.97 0.10 -10.86
N ASP A 253 -6.05 0.84 -11.49
CA ASP A 253 -4.68 0.98 -11.03
C ASP A 253 -4.62 1.48 -9.60
N LEU A 254 -5.36 2.55 -9.30
CA LEU A 254 -5.38 3.15 -7.97
C LEU A 254 -6.02 2.22 -6.93
N THR A 255 -7.02 1.42 -7.33
CA THR A 255 -7.60 0.41 -6.45
C THR A 255 -6.56 -0.64 -6.07
N ARG A 256 -5.76 -1.13 -7.03
CA ARG A 256 -4.68 -2.10 -6.76
C ARG A 256 -3.58 -1.52 -5.89
N ILE A 257 -3.13 -0.29 -6.18
CA ILE A 257 -2.13 0.41 -5.34
C ILE A 257 -2.61 0.50 -3.88
N LEU A 258 -3.89 0.84 -3.66
CA LEU A 258 -4.46 0.91 -2.31
C LEU A 258 -4.59 -0.46 -1.63
N ILE A 259 -4.95 -1.52 -2.37
CA ILE A 259 -5.01 -2.88 -1.82
C ILE A 259 -3.63 -3.39 -1.46
N ASP A 260 -2.63 -3.18 -2.32
CA ASP A 260 -1.24 -3.52 -2.05
C ASP A 260 -0.77 -2.80 -0.78
N GLN A 261 -1.07 -1.51 -0.62
CA GLN A 261 -0.74 -0.78 0.61
C GLN A 261 -1.45 -1.35 1.85
N GLN A 262 -2.74 -1.70 1.75
CA GLN A 262 -3.48 -2.30 2.87
C GLN A 262 -2.93 -3.67 3.28
N LEU A 263 -2.47 -4.47 2.32
CA LEU A 263 -1.82 -5.75 2.57
C LEU A 263 -0.46 -5.55 3.23
N ASN A 264 0.35 -4.60 2.72
CA ASN A 264 1.64 -4.22 3.31
C ASN A 264 1.50 -3.70 4.74
N ASP A 265 0.50 -2.85 5.01
CA ASP A 265 0.19 -2.36 6.36
C ASP A 265 -0.17 -3.50 7.33
N ALA A 266 -0.78 -4.57 6.82
CA ALA A 266 -1.08 -5.79 7.58
C ALA A 266 0.10 -6.78 7.66
N GLY A 267 1.27 -6.46 7.08
CA GLY A 267 2.48 -7.28 7.13
C GLY A 267 2.62 -8.31 5.99
N TRP A 268 1.86 -8.17 4.92
CA TRP A 268 2.00 -8.97 3.69
C TRP A 268 2.82 -8.21 2.66
N GLU A 269 3.96 -8.75 2.24
CA GLU A 269 4.74 -8.23 1.09
C GLU A 269 3.88 -8.34 -0.17
N ALA A 270 3.30 -7.21 -0.57
CA ALA A 270 2.33 -7.12 -1.64
C ALA A 270 2.79 -6.15 -2.71
N ASP A 271 2.79 -6.65 -3.94
CA ASP A 271 3.08 -5.89 -5.14
C ASP A 271 2.36 -6.56 -6.32
N SER A 272 1.28 -5.94 -6.79
CA SER A 272 0.43 -6.52 -7.82
C SER A 272 0.93 -6.42 -9.25
N LEU A 273 2.01 -5.70 -9.55
CA LEU A 273 2.60 -5.67 -10.90
C LEU A 273 3.89 -6.48 -10.98
N ASP A 274 4.69 -6.62 -9.93
CA ASP A 274 5.96 -7.37 -9.94
C ASP A 274 5.87 -8.70 -9.19
N LEU A 275 5.16 -8.77 -8.07
CA LEU A 275 4.88 -10.03 -7.38
C LEU A 275 3.67 -10.75 -8.00
N THR A 276 3.72 -10.95 -9.32
CA THR A 276 2.72 -11.74 -10.04
C THR A 276 3.23 -13.15 -10.35
N TRP A 277 2.34 -14.13 -10.36
CA TRP A 277 2.70 -15.50 -10.73
C TRP A 277 3.31 -15.57 -12.14
N ARG A 278 2.78 -14.76 -13.08
CA ARG A 278 3.23 -14.70 -14.48
C ARG A 278 4.67 -14.21 -14.64
N LYS A 279 5.11 -13.27 -13.78
CA LYS A 279 6.50 -12.79 -13.74
C LYS A 279 7.44 -13.73 -12.96
N GLY A 280 6.95 -14.87 -12.49
CA GLY A 280 7.77 -15.85 -11.77
C GLY A 280 7.80 -15.65 -10.26
N ALA A 281 6.98 -14.76 -9.69
CA ALA A 281 6.90 -14.62 -8.23
C ALA A 281 6.39 -15.91 -7.59
N ARG A 282 7.09 -16.39 -6.56
CA ARG A 282 6.76 -17.61 -5.83
C ARG A 282 6.85 -17.38 -4.32
N PRO A 283 6.18 -18.22 -3.52
CA PRO A 283 6.29 -18.16 -2.06
C PRO A 283 7.71 -18.47 -1.60
N GLU A 284 8.13 -17.84 -0.51
CA GLU A 284 9.48 -17.99 0.03
C GLU A 284 9.42 -18.34 1.52
N LYS A 285 10.24 -19.27 1.98
CA LYS A 285 10.31 -19.65 3.39
C LYS A 285 10.71 -18.44 4.24
N GLY A 286 9.94 -18.17 5.29
CA GLY A 286 10.20 -17.07 6.22
C GLY A 286 9.72 -15.69 5.76
N LYS A 287 9.09 -15.58 4.58
CA LYS A 287 8.46 -14.34 4.09
C LYS A 287 6.95 -14.51 4.02
N ASN A 288 6.22 -13.44 4.32
CA ASN A 288 4.78 -13.37 4.18
C ASN A 288 4.45 -12.58 2.91
N LYS A 289 3.95 -13.23 1.87
CA LYS A 289 3.74 -12.61 0.54
C LYS A 289 2.29 -12.63 0.11
N ALA A 290 1.85 -11.56 -0.55
CA ALA A 290 0.63 -11.54 -1.34
C ALA A 290 1.01 -11.60 -2.83
N ILE A 291 0.82 -12.77 -3.46
CA ILE A 291 1.19 -12.97 -4.87
C ILE A 291 -0.05 -12.79 -5.73
N ALA A 292 0.04 -11.91 -6.72
CA ALA A 292 -1.06 -11.56 -7.60
C ALA A 292 -1.19 -12.51 -8.80
N GLU A 293 -2.39 -12.57 -9.37
CA GLU A 293 -2.73 -13.35 -10.57
C GLU A 293 -2.40 -14.85 -10.46
N TRP A 294 -2.65 -15.44 -9.30
CA TRP A 294 -2.32 -16.84 -9.07
C TRP A 294 -3.28 -17.77 -9.83
N PRO A 295 -2.78 -18.72 -10.64
CA PRO A 295 -3.62 -19.57 -11.46
C PRO A 295 -4.42 -20.56 -10.61
N THR A 296 -5.60 -20.92 -11.11
CA THR A 296 -6.46 -21.95 -10.52
C THR A 296 -6.42 -23.23 -11.35
N SER A 297 -7.08 -24.29 -10.87
CA SER A 297 -7.23 -25.54 -11.62
C SER A 297 -8.00 -25.37 -12.95
N LYS A 298 -8.71 -24.25 -13.13
CA LYS A 298 -9.43 -23.94 -14.37
C LYS A 298 -8.59 -23.02 -15.26
N PRO A 299 -8.31 -23.40 -16.52
CA PRO A 299 -7.61 -22.53 -17.45
C PRO A 299 -8.33 -21.20 -17.64
N GLY A 300 -7.57 -20.10 -17.61
CA GLY A 300 -8.10 -18.74 -17.79
C GLY A 300 -8.71 -18.10 -16.53
N GLU A 301 -8.82 -18.84 -15.42
CA GLU A 301 -9.21 -18.29 -14.12
C GLU A 301 -8.00 -18.13 -13.19
N ALA A 302 -7.81 -16.92 -12.66
CA ALA A 302 -6.78 -16.61 -11.68
C ALA A 302 -7.38 -15.84 -10.50
N ALA A 303 -6.89 -16.14 -9.29
CA ALA A 303 -7.20 -15.34 -8.11
C ALA A 303 -6.48 -14.00 -8.20
N ASP A 304 -7.14 -12.92 -7.73
CA ASP A 304 -6.52 -11.59 -7.73
C ASP A 304 -5.27 -11.59 -6.85
N TYR A 305 -5.35 -12.14 -5.63
CA TYR A 305 -4.18 -12.44 -4.80
C TYR A 305 -4.33 -13.76 -4.03
N VAL A 306 -3.19 -14.37 -3.71
CA VAL A 306 -3.07 -15.45 -2.73
C VAL A 306 -2.05 -15.04 -1.66
N LEU A 307 -2.45 -15.16 -0.40
CA LEU A 307 -1.63 -14.84 0.76
C LEU A 307 -0.87 -16.10 1.22
N PHE A 308 0.45 -16.00 1.25
CA PHE A 308 1.36 -17.07 1.63
C PHE A 308 2.12 -16.71 2.89
N ALA A 309 1.91 -17.50 3.95
CA ALA A 309 2.72 -17.44 5.16
C ALA A 309 3.89 -18.44 5.01
N GLY A 310 5.06 -17.95 4.61
CA GLY A 310 6.14 -18.79 4.14
C GLY A 310 5.75 -19.54 2.87
N LEU A 311 5.77 -20.88 2.93
CA LEU A 311 5.35 -21.77 1.84
C LEU A 311 3.88 -22.20 1.94
N THR A 312 3.13 -21.66 2.89
CA THR A 312 1.76 -22.09 3.20
C THR A 312 0.74 -21.11 2.61
N PRO A 313 -0.12 -21.50 1.66
CA PRO A 313 -1.22 -20.66 1.20
C PRO A 313 -2.31 -20.60 2.28
N VAL A 314 -2.54 -19.42 2.84
CA VAL A 314 -3.48 -19.24 3.95
C VAL A 314 -4.77 -18.54 3.55
N ALA A 315 -4.75 -17.67 2.53
CA ALA A 315 -5.95 -16.98 2.10
C ALA A 315 -6.00 -16.66 0.61
N ILE A 316 -7.22 -16.57 0.08
CA ILE A 316 -7.50 -15.99 -1.24
C ILE A 316 -8.09 -14.59 -1.06
N VAL A 317 -7.66 -13.62 -1.88
CA VAL A 317 -8.25 -12.28 -1.91
C VAL A 317 -8.81 -11.99 -3.30
N GLU A 318 -10.08 -11.59 -3.35
CA GLU A 318 -10.75 -11.09 -4.55
C GLU A 318 -10.84 -9.55 -4.51
N ALA A 319 -10.36 -8.87 -5.54
CA ALA A 319 -10.31 -7.42 -5.65
C ALA A 319 -11.31 -6.89 -6.70
N LYS A 320 -12.05 -5.82 -6.37
CA LYS A 320 -13.03 -5.22 -7.30
C LYS A 320 -13.03 -3.69 -7.28
N ARG A 321 -13.19 -3.12 -8.48
CA ARG A 321 -13.01 -1.69 -8.80
C ARG A 321 -14.22 -0.79 -8.50
N LYS A 322 -15.40 -1.35 -8.22
CA LYS A 322 -16.68 -0.62 -8.23
C LYS A 322 -17.35 -0.60 -6.85
N ARG A 323 -18.28 0.34 -6.64
CA ARG A 323 -19.33 0.29 -5.58
C ARG A 323 -20.31 -0.86 -5.85
N ILE A 324 -19.78 -2.05 -6.00
CA ILE A 324 -20.56 -3.27 -5.98
C ILE A 324 -20.58 -3.77 -4.54
N ASN A 325 -21.62 -4.52 -4.22
CA ASN A 325 -21.65 -5.26 -2.98
C ASN A 325 -20.43 -6.20 -2.94
N ILE A 326 -19.46 -5.90 -2.08
CA ILE A 326 -18.22 -6.65 -1.97
C ILE A 326 -18.45 -7.96 -1.22
N ALA A 327 -19.48 -8.03 -0.36
CA ALA A 327 -19.89 -9.27 0.29
C ALA A 327 -20.23 -10.36 -0.74
N ASP A 328 -20.83 -9.96 -1.87
CA ASP A 328 -21.20 -10.85 -2.99
C ASP A 328 -20.01 -11.38 -3.79
N ARG A 329 -18.79 -10.96 -3.46
CA ARG A 329 -17.55 -11.44 -4.07
C ARG A 329 -16.84 -12.49 -3.24
N ILE A 330 -17.27 -12.71 -2.00
CA ILE A 330 -16.79 -13.85 -1.19
C ILE A 330 -17.00 -15.21 -1.90
N PRO A 331 -18.15 -15.50 -2.54
CA PRO A 331 -18.32 -16.76 -3.28
C PRO A 331 -17.29 -16.97 -4.41
N GLN A 332 -16.77 -15.89 -4.99
CA GLN A 332 -15.72 -15.94 -6.00
C GLN A 332 -14.37 -16.35 -5.38
N ALA A 333 -14.01 -15.76 -4.24
CA ALA A 333 -12.84 -16.17 -3.46
C ALA A 333 -12.96 -17.62 -2.94
N GLU A 334 -14.17 -18.05 -2.52
CA GLU A 334 -14.48 -19.44 -2.15
C GLU A 334 -14.28 -20.41 -3.31
N ARG A 335 -14.70 -20.01 -4.52
CA ARG A 335 -14.49 -20.81 -5.73
C ARG A 335 -13.00 -21.02 -5.97
N TYR A 336 -12.20 -19.96 -5.89
CA TYR A 336 -10.75 -20.04 -6.04
C TYR A 336 -10.07 -20.83 -4.92
N ALA A 337 -10.56 -20.74 -3.69
CA ALA A 337 -10.07 -21.55 -2.57
C ALA A 337 -10.29 -23.06 -2.77
N ARG A 338 -11.35 -23.47 -3.48
CA ARG A 338 -11.57 -24.88 -3.90
C ARG A 338 -10.68 -25.30 -5.06
N GLN A 339 -10.49 -24.39 -6.02
CA GLN A 339 -9.73 -24.63 -7.25
C GLN A 339 -8.22 -24.44 -7.08
N PHE A 340 -7.75 -24.07 -5.89
CA PHE A 340 -6.33 -23.89 -5.63
C PHE A 340 -5.60 -25.23 -5.78
N VAL A 341 -4.54 -25.23 -6.58
CA VAL A 341 -3.74 -26.43 -6.84
C VAL A 341 -2.46 -26.38 -6.03
N LEU A 342 -2.29 -27.35 -5.13
CA LEU A 342 -1.03 -27.54 -4.40
C LEU A 342 -0.03 -28.26 -5.29
N GLN A 343 1.12 -27.62 -5.52
CA GLN A 343 2.20 -28.12 -6.37
C GLN A 343 3.56 -27.71 -5.79
N GLY A 344 4.61 -28.43 -6.17
CA GLY A 344 5.99 -28.09 -5.79
C GLY A 344 6.22 -28.14 -4.28
N GLU A 345 6.88 -27.12 -3.75
CA GLU A 345 7.28 -27.01 -2.33
C GLU A 345 6.17 -26.47 -1.39
N LEU A 346 4.98 -26.18 -1.93
CA LEU A 346 3.88 -25.62 -1.16
C LEU A 346 3.45 -26.56 -0.04
N GLN A 347 3.30 -26.00 1.16
CA GLN A 347 2.85 -26.73 2.33
C GLN A 347 1.35 -26.56 2.51
N PRO A 348 0.54 -27.63 2.56
CA PRO A 348 -0.89 -27.50 2.76
C PRO A 348 -1.21 -26.88 4.13
N ALA A 349 -2.08 -25.87 4.15
CA ALA A 349 -2.47 -25.19 5.38
C ALA A 349 -3.19 -26.10 6.40
N TRP A 350 -3.87 -27.16 5.92
CA TRP A 350 -4.58 -28.10 6.79
C TRP A 350 -3.66 -28.92 7.69
N LEU A 351 -2.38 -29.11 7.30
CA LEU A 351 -1.40 -29.75 8.17
C LEU A 351 -1.17 -28.95 9.46
N LEU A 352 -1.26 -27.61 9.38
CA LEU A 352 -1.13 -26.74 10.56
C LEU A 352 -2.37 -26.79 11.46
N SER A 353 -3.55 -27.11 10.91
CA SER A 353 -4.78 -27.28 11.68
C SER A 353 -5.00 -28.71 12.18
N GLY A 354 -4.13 -29.66 11.83
CA GLY A 354 -4.28 -31.08 12.19
C GLY A 354 -5.34 -31.83 11.39
N GLU A 355 -5.78 -31.27 10.25
CA GLU A 355 -6.77 -31.88 9.35
C GLU A 355 -6.05 -32.67 8.24
N GLY A 356 -6.71 -33.70 7.70
CA GLY A 356 -6.08 -34.63 6.74
C GLY A 356 -6.19 -34.24 5.27
N ASP A 357 -7.29 -33.61 4.85
CA ASP A 357 -7.62 -33.40 3.43
C ASP A 357 -8.47 -32.13 3.21
N GLY A 358 -7.97 -30.98 3.64
CA GLY A 358 -8.68 -29.69 3.52
C GLY A 358 -9.93 -29.58 4.39
N TRP A 359 -10.82 -28.63 4.05
CA TRP A 359 -12.04 -28.35 4.83
C TRP A 359 -13.30 -28.54 3.99
N ALA A 360 -14.31 -29.20 4.53
CA ALA A 360 -15.56 -29.46 3.81
C ALA A 360 -16.30 -28.15 3.47
N ASP A 361 -16.78 -28.02 2.23
CA ASP A 361 -17.53 -26.84 1.77
C ASP A 361 -19.04 -26.92 2.06
N GLY A 362 -19.51 -28.05 2.60
CA GLY A 362 -20.92 -28.32 2.87
C GLY A 362 -21.76 -28.67 1.64
N GLN A 363 -21.15 -28.77 0.45
CA GLN A 363 -21.76 -29.10 -0.84
C GLN A 363 -21.14 -30.36 -1.49
N GLY A 364 -20.33 -31.10 -0.74
CA GLY A 364 -19.64 -32.31 -1.21
C GLY A 364 -18.26 -32.03 -1.82
N GLY A 365 -17.77 -30.79 -1.78
CA GLY A 365 -16.41 -30.40 -2.13
C GLY A 365 -15.55 -30.07 -0.90
N GLN A 366 -14.31 -29.66 -1.16
CA GLN A 366 -13.34 -29.28 -0.14
C GLN A 366 -12.61 -27.98 -0.53
N PHE A 367 -12.43 -27.10 0.45
CA PHE A 367 -11.54 -25.95 0.36
C PHE A 367 -10.09 -26.39 0.60
N ARG A 368 -9.19 -25.94 -0.29
CA ARG A 368 -7.75 -26.17 -0.16
C ARG A 368 -7.04 -25.04 0.59
N VAL A 369 -7.66 -23.85 0.62
CA VAL A 369 -7.19 -22.67 1.34
C VAL A 369 -8.24 -22.26 2.39
N PRO A 370 -7.86 -21.97 3.64
CA PRO A 370 -8.80 -21.85 4.78
C PRO A 370 -9.55 -20.52 4.87
N PHE A 371 -9.06 -19.46 4.23
CA PHE A 371 -9.62 -18.12 4.39
C PHE A 371 -9.90 -17.47 3.03
N ALA A 372 -11.00 -16.72 2.96
CA ALA A 372 -11.38 -15.96 1.79
C ALA A 372 -11.64 -14.50 2.16
N PHE A 373 -11.11 -13.59 1.35
CA PHE A 373 -11.32 -12.16 1.44
C PHE A 373 -11.91 -11.61 0.15
N ALA A 374 -12.69 -10.55 0.28
CA ALA A 374 -13.10 -9.70 -0.83
C ALA A 374 -12.90 -8.24 -0.46
N CYS A 375 -12.30 -7.43 -1.33
CA CYS A 375 -11.98 -6.03 -1.05
C CYS A 375 -12.12 -5.11 -2.27
N ASN A 376 -12.20 -3.80 -2.02
CA ASN A 376 -12.31 -2.78 -3.07
C ASN A 376 -11.37 -1.58 -2.86
N GLY A 377 -10.35 -1.72 -2.01
CA GLY A 377 -9.37 -0.67 -1.68
C GLY A 377 -9.93 0.52 -0.88
N ARG A 378 -11.24 0.58 -0.65
CA ARG A 378 -11.88 1.64 0.15
C ARG A 378 -11.84 1.30 1.63
N PRO A 379 -11.77 2.28 2.55
CA PRO A 379 -11.96 2.02 3.97
C PRO A 379 -13.33 1.45 4.29
N TYR A 380 -13.41 0.74 5.41
CA TYR A 380 -14.67 0.25 5.94
C TYR A 380 -15.56 1.39 6.45
N ILE A 381 -16.79 1.44 5.96
CA ILE A 381 -17.85 2.36 6.40
C ILE A 381 -18.99 1.52 6.98
N LYS A 382 -19.23 1.62 8.29
CA LYS A 382 -20.22 0.78 8.99
C LYS A 382 -21.63 0.85 8.39
N GLN A 383 -22.07 2.01 7.92
CA GLN A 383 -23.40 2.18 7.31
C GLN A 383 -23.52 1.53 5.92
N LEU A 384 -22.39 1.35 5.23
CA LEU A 384 -22.28 0.76 3.90
C LEU A 384 -21.35 -0.46 3.94
N ALA A 385 -21.48 -1.26 5.00
CA ALA A 385 -20.57 -2.37 5.29
C ALA A 385 -20.45 -3.33 4.10
N GLU A 386 -21.55 -3.61 3.40
CA GLU A 386 -21.57 -4.48 2.22
C GLU A 386 -20.95 -3.86 0.96
N GLN A 387 -20.73 -2.55 0.91
CA GLN A 387 -20.23 -1.85 -0.28
C GLN A 387 -18.84 -1.23 -0.06
N SER A 388 -18.23 -1.42 1.11
CA SER A 388 -16.98 -0.77 1.52
C SER A 388 -16.09 -1.70 2.34
N GLY A 389 -14.78 -1.44 2.31
CA GLY A 389 -13.82 -2.17 3.13
C GLY A 389 -13.52 -3.57 2.62
N ILE A 390 -13.23 -4.44 3.59
CA ILE A 390 -12.80 -5.80 3.38
C ILE A 390 -13.87 -6.72 3.97
N TRP A 391 -14.26 -7.74 3.23
CA TRP A 391 -15.06 -8.85 3.74
C TRP A 391 -14.20 -10.07 3.93
N PHE A 392 -14.51 -10.83 4.96
CA PHE A 392 -13.79 -12.03 5.34
C PHE A 392 -14.74 -13.18 5.60
N ARG A 393 -14.32 -14.35 5.16
CA ARG A 393 -14.97 -15.62 5.47
C ARG A 393 -13.92 -16.64 5.90
N ASP A 394 -14.19 -17.26 7.04
CA ASP A 394 -13.49 -18.44 7.49
C ASP A 394 -14.13 -19.69 6.88
N LEU A 395 -13.37 -20.42 6.07
CA LEU A 395 -13.83 -21.56 5.28
C LEU A 395 -13.61 -22.90 5.98
N ARG A 396 -13.04 -22.89 7.18
CA ARG A 396 -12.71 -24.11 7.92
C ARG A 396 -13.94 -24.83 8.47
N SER A 397 -15.06 -24.12 8.54
CA SER A 397 -16.37 -24.67 8.89
C SER A 397 -17.47 -24.02 8.05
N PRO A 398 -18.40 -24.80 7.48
CA PRO A 398 -19.59 -24.25 6.82
C PRO A 398 -20.44 -23.34 7.72
N ALA A 399 -20.37 -23.54 9.05
CA ALA A 399 -21.14 -22.79 10.04
C ALA A 399 -20.59 -21.38 10.32
N ASN A 400 -19.34 -21.08 9.93
CA ASN A 400 -18.82 -19.72 10.02
C ASN A 400 -19.69 -18.78 9.18
N LEU A 401 -19.64 -17.48 9.38
CA LEU A 401 -20.36 -16.51 8.54
C LEU A 401 -19.39 -15.52 7.93
N ARG A 402 -19.71 -15.02 6.74
CA ARG A 402 -18.96 -13.91 6.14
C ARG A 402 -19.25 -12.64 6.93
N ARG A 403 -18.23 -11.83 7.19
CA ARG A 403 -18.35 -10.59 7.98
C ARG A 403 -17.43 -9.50 7.43
N PRO A 404 -17.78 -8.22 7.60
CA PRO A 404 -16.88 -7.13 7.28
C PRO A 404 -15.72 -7.03 8.28
N LEU A 405 -14.60 -6.48 7.82
CA LEU A 405 -13.43 -6.14 8.60
C LEU A 405 -13.03 -4.68 8.34
N GLN A 406 -12.35 -4.10 9.33
CA GLN A 406 -11.70 -2.79 9.18
C GLN A 406 -10.43 -2.92 8.34
N ASP A 407 -9.60 -3.90 8.68
CA ASP A 407 -8.28 -4.13 8.06
C ASP A 407 -8.09 -5.63 7.76
N PHE A 408 -7.08 -5.95 6.94
CA PHE A 408 -6.67 -7.33 6.70
C PHE A 408 -6.13 -7.96 8.00
N HIS A 409 -6.33 -9.27 8.15
CA HIS A 409 -5.66 -9.99 9.21
C HIS A 409 -4.15 -10.06 8.93
N THR A 410 -3.36 -9.96 9.99
CA THR A 410 -1.90 -10.18 9.89
C THR A 410 -1.57 -11.65 9.61
N PRO A 411 -0.40 -11.97 9.05
CA PRO A 411 0.06 -13.34 8.86
C PRO A 411 -0.01 -14.17 10.15
N GLU A 412 0.48 -13.62 11.26
CA GLU A 412 0.45 -14.26 12.58
C GLU A 412 -0.99 -14.46 13.04
N GLY A 413 -1.87 -13.49 12.82
CA GLY A 413 -3.29 -13.59 13.16
C GLY A 413 -4.00 -14.74 12.43
N LEU A 414 -3.73 -14.94 11.13
CA LEU A 414 -4.29 -16.06 10.38
C LEU A 414 -3.69 -17.40 10.78
N LEU A 415 -2.37 -17.45 11.06
CA LEU A 415 -1.70 -18.67 11.53
C LEU A 415 -2.21 -19.09 12.92
N ASP A 416 -2.45 -18.15 13.82
CA ASP A 416 -2.99 -18.43 15.14
C ASP A 416 -4.44 -18.91 15.08
N LEU A 417 -5.25 -18.33 14.19
CA LEU A 417 -6.59 -18.88 13.90
C LEU A 417 -6.48 -20.34 13.47
N LEU A 418 -5.58 -20.68 12.54
CA LEU A 418 -5.38 -22.06 12.07
C LEU A 418 -4.98 -23.02 13.21
N ARG A 419 -4.04 -22.62 14.06
CA ARG A 419 -3.55 -23.44 15.18
C ARG A 419 -4.61 -23.68 16.25
N ARG A 420 -5.50 -22.71 16.53
CA ARG A 420 -6.60 -22.90 17.50
C ARG A 420 -7.52 -24.05 17.09
N SER A 421 -7.76 -24.22 15.78
CA SER A 421 -8.53 -25.35 15.25
C SER A 421 -7.87 -26.70 15.59
N ARG A 422 -6.54 -26.77 15.59
CA ARG A 422 -5.81 -27.99 15.97
C ARG A 422 -6.03 -28.32 17.44
N ALA A 423 -5.95 -27.34 18.33
CA ALA A 423 -6.19 -27.55 19.75
C ALA A 423 -7.64 -28.00 20.02
N GLU A 424 -8.63 -27.43 19.32
CA GLU A 424 -10.03 -27.86 19.39
C GLU A 424 -10.23 -29.27 18.82
N ALA A 425 -9.56 -29.61 17.72
CA ALA A 425 -9.61 -30.94 17.10
C ALA A 425 -8.94 -32.01 17.99
N GLU A 426 -7.78 -31.71 18.58
CA GLU A 426 -7.09 -32.57 19.54
C GLU A 426 -7.93 -32.75 20.81
N ALA A 427 -8.57 -31.70 21.32
CA ALA A 427 -9.48 -31.78 22.47
C ALA A 427 -10.73 -32.63 22.17
N ARG A 428 -11.33 -32.50 20.98
CA ARG A 428 -12.44 -33.36 20.53
C ARG A 428 -11.99 -34.81 20.36
N ALA A 429 -10.83 -35.06 19.74
CA ALA A 429 -10.29 -36.40 19.57
C ALA A 429 -9.94 -37.06 20.91
N PHE A 430 -9.40 -36.30 21.86
CA PHE A 430 -9.15 -36.75 23.23
C PHE A 430 -10.46 -37.07 23.96
N SER A 431 -11.49 -36.21 23.83
CA SER A 431 -12.82 -36.46 24.39
C SER A 431 -13.51 -37.68 23.78
N LEU A 432 -13.33 -37.94 22.49
CA LEU A 432 -13.88 -39.11 21.79
C LEU A 432 -13.13 -40.41 22.16
N LYS A 433 -11.81 -40.34 22.37
CA LYS A 433 -11.00 -41.50 22.82
C LYS A 433 -11.22 -41.85 24.28
N ASN A 434 -11.54 -40.87 25.13
CA ASN A 434 -11.71 -41.05 26.57
C ASN A 434 -13.17 -41.06 27.02
N GLY A 435 -14.09 -41.50 26.16
CA GLY A 435 -15.53 -41.47 26.40
C GLY A 435 -15.92 -41.93 27.82
N SER A 436 -16.43 -41.01 28.62
CA SER A 436 -17.38 -41.31 29.68
C SER A 436 -18.70 -40.65 29.29
N PRO A 437 -19.83 -41.38 29.29
CA PRO A 437 -21.11 -40.78 28.96
C PRO A 437 -21.49 -39.85 30.12
N VAL A 438 -21.44 -38.54 29.88
CA VAL A 438 -22.10 -37.59 30.78
C VAL A 438 -23.60 -37.80 30.58
N ALA A 439 -24.16 -38.69 31.40
CA ALA A 439 -25.58 -38.85 31.53
C ALA A 439 -26.16 -37.50 31.99
N TRP A 440 -26.94 -36.86 31.13
CA TRP A 440 -27.85 -35.80 31.52
C TRP A 440 -28.84 -36.38 32.54
N ARG A 441 -28.51 -36.31 33.84
CA ARG A 441 -29.48 -36.56 34.90
C ARG A 441 -30.47 -35.41 34.88
N LEU A 442 -31.64 -35.64 34.30
CA LEU A 442 -32.83 -34.84 34.59
C LEU A 442 -33.10 -34.90 36.11
N PRO A 443 -33.43 -33.78 36.75
CA PRO A 443 -33.74 -33.79 38.18
C PRO A 443 -35.00 -34.62 38.41
N ARG A 444 -34.89 -35.58 39.35
CA ARG A 444 -35.99 -36.41 39.83
C ARG A 444 -36.96 -35.49 40.58
N ILE A 445 -38.15 -35.29 40.05
CA ILE A 445 -39.27 -34.68 40.77
C ILE A 445 -39.75 -35.73 41.78
N GLU A 446 -39.49 -35.52 43.06
CA GLU A 446 -40.15 -36.28 44.12
C GLU A 446 -41.56 -35.76 44.30
N VAL A 447 -42.54 -36.61 43.95
CA VAL A 447 -43.94 -36.44 44.32
C VAL A 447 -44.20 -37.43 45.44
N SER A 448 -44.24 -36.98 46.69
CA SER A 448 -45.01 -37.65 47.75
C SER A 448 -45.36 -36.66 48.85
N ASP A 449 -46.58 -36.83 49.37
CA ASP A 449 -47.09 -36.28 50.64
C ASP A 449 -47.70 -34.88 50.61
N TRP A 450 -48.76 -34.76 49.81
CA TRP A 450 -49.97 -34.04 50.24
C TRP A 450 -51.21 -34.88 49.94
N LEU A 451 -51.88 -35.35 51.01
CA LEU A 451 -53.34 -35.49 51.20
C LEU A 451 -53.75 -36.79 51.92
N SER A 452 -54.11 -36.67 53.21
CA SER A 452 -55.41 -37.04 53.84
C SER A 452 -55.19 -37.29 55.35
N GLN A 453 -55.45 -36.33 56.25
CA GLN A 453 -56.73 -36.00 56.92
C GLN A 453 -57.29 -37.12 57.83
N PRO A 454 -57.93 -36.81 58.99
CA PRO A 454 -58.93 -35.76 59.22
C PRO A 454 -58.48 -34.54 60.04
#